data_AF-A0A0F9Z808-F1
#
_entry.id   AF-A0A0F9Z808-F1
#
_cell.length_a   1.000
_cell.length_b   1.000
_cell.length_c   1.000
_cell.angle_alpha   90.00
_cell.angle_beta   90.00
_cell.angle_gamma   90.00
#
_symmetry.space_group_name_H-M   'P 1'
#
loop_
_entity.id
_entity.type
_entity.pdbx_description
1 polymer ?
#
loop_
_entity_poly.entity_id
_entity_poly.type
_entity_poly.pdbx_seq_one_letter_code
_entity_poly.pdbx_strand_id
1 'polypeptide(L)'
;MSESNTSGTRFPPPPHFWKPCVLLVDDGFFGGKSLGLESEITTTLQVHKETHSSSWMGFTIQVPFGPNNEDNGFGMCHERNRTLKSTRPAQEHKMTVEFPMGSDYFIRDVEPSLLAALPENTKTMSRLDVYLKEGTRVIVKGYGKPFANLDHPSHGWMNHDEPVVGNSTLIDIIEQRNFSFVVTTPSNALEKHWSQELPGPFRYPYGEEHSWSLERYDEQLPRNRGPQFVPAFSFDNDNEHLAAMTQSQVQDVMWIHQAAQDIAGIRFRAYFISTNDSARSDEFYVVVLLDEGFMLRFRDTWQHLVKGEFLQLKMFDGPNDETPASWDAMIMDHPRGLPAMAGHQTDKDDFVLRVRRPLQSQPQRRPDFDICVFSDRKAANRSFERTEYSWNSVSLEFNPYLKECKRNVDAVCMFHPQAQPSNLAAVSQDVRFRMALHRALLRGNGFYDVLVRGTDDGPYDVDSLASDFQHAHLGDNWAPRSLPVVNLLDLDYDHLTALLQDILPEDRQRFYNYMAERPLGLGCISAGPGFGKTTVISVATIGMNATLGKIYAVAPSHVAVDTFAERLARISQNVAARCNRDKERGDRSRTRRVLVVRGYKFGDEYDAFVSLLRNPRSGDTAASNRRWKADSN
;
A
#
# COMPACT_ATOMS: atom_id res chain seq x y z
N MET A 1 2.70 -33.70 -12.45
CA MET A 1 2.02 -35.00 -12.22
C MET A 1 0.54 -34.79 -12.49
N SER A 2 -0.07 -35.66 -13.27
CA SER A 2 -1.46 -35.59 -13.74
C SER A 2 -2.44 -35.83 -12.59
N GLU A 3 -3.26 -34.83 -12.25
CA GLU A 3 -4.37 -35.03 -11.35
C GLU A 3 -5.51 -35.80 -12.03
N SER A 4 -5.95 -36.85 -11.36
CA SER A 4 -7.09 -37.68 -11.70
C SER A 4 -8.39 -36.90 -11.53
N ASN A 5 -9.17 -36.81 -12.61
CA ASN A 5 -10.57 -36.42 -12.58
C ASN A 5 -11.39 -37.44 -11.77
N THR A 6 -11.59 -37.19 -10.47
CA THR A 6 -12.70 -37.75 -9.73
C THR A 6 -13.81 -36.72 -9.63
N SER A 7 -14.82 -36.89 -10.48
CA SER A 7 -16.09 -36.17 -10.46
C SER A 7 -16.87 -36.51 -9.19
N GLY A 8 -16.55 -35.83 -8.10
CA GLY A 8 -17.42 -35.72 -6.93
C GLY A 8 -18.48 -34.66 -7.19
N THR A 9 -19.75 -35.04 -7.12
CA THR A 9 -20.92 -34.16 -7.12
C THR A 9 -20.78 -33.09 -6.02
N ARG A 10 -20.25 -31.91 -6.38
CA ARG A 10 -20.23 -30.74 -5.50
C ARG A 10 -21.65 -30.22 -5.35
N PHE A 11 -22.31 -30.56 -4.25
CA PHE A 11 -23.41 -29.74 -3.76
C PHE A 11 -22.91 -28.29 -3.64
N PRO A 12 -23.68 -27.27 -4.09
CA PRO A 12 -23.28 -25.89 -3.91
C PRO A 12 -23.06 -25.64 -2.40
N PRO A 13 -22.02 -24.89 -2.02
CA PRO A 13 -21.78 -24.60 -0.61
C PRO A 13 -23.05 -23.99 -0.01
N PRO A 14 -23.47 -24.40 1.20
CA PRO A 14 -24.61 -23.77 1.86
C PRO A 14 -24.39 -22.25 1.90
N PRO A 15 -25.44 -21.46 1.60
CA PRO A 15 -25.29 -20.04 1.38
C PRO A 15 -24.89 -19.33 2.67
N HIS A 16 -24.18 -18.21 2.50
CA HIS A 16 -24.05 -17.20 3.54
C HIS A 16 -25.43 -16.93 4.18
N PHE A 17 -25.43 -16.74 5.49
CA PHE A 17 -26.63 -16.52 6.27
C PHE A 17 -26.62 -15.13 6.87
N TRP A 18 -27.72 -14.39 6.69
CA TRP A 18 -27.91 -13.07 7.28
C TRP A 18 -29.34 -12.95 7.78
N LYS A 19 -29.49 -12.70 9.08
CA LYS A 19 -30.81 -12.45 9.66
C LYS A 19 -30.76 -11.28 10.65
N PRO A 20 -31.74 -10.37 10.58
CA PRO A 20 -31.97 -9.42 11.65
C PRO A 20 -32.04 -10.11 13.00
N CYS A 21 -31.40 -9.51 13.99
CA CYS A 21 -31.48 -9.95 15.37
C CYS A 21 -31.54 -8.76 16.31
N VAL A 22 -31.82 -9.02 17.58
CA VAL A 22 -31.58 -8.11 18.70
C VAL A 22 -30.74 -8.86 19.72
N LEU A 23 -29.79 -8.17 20.35
CA LEU A 23 -28.98 -8.72 21.43
C LEU A 23 -29.68 -8.46 22.76
N LEU A 24 -29.77 -9.48 23.61
CA LEU A 24 -30.26 -9.38 24.97
C LEU A 24 -29.09 -8.97 25.87
N VAL A 25 -29.19 -7.81 26.52
CA VAL A 25 -28.16 -7.27 27.40
C VAL A 25 -28.82 -6.94 28.73
N ASP A 26 -28.44 -7.66 29.78
CA ASP A 26 -29.08 -7.58 31.10
C ASP A 26 -30.61 -7.75 30.98
N ASP A 27 -31.39 -6.79 31.47
CA ASP A 27 -32.85 -6.76 31.36
C ASP A 27 -33.35 -5.98 30.11
N GLY A 28 -32.45 -5.63 29.19
CA GLY A 28 -32.71 -4.75 28.05
C GLY A 28 -32.41 -5.35 26.67
N PHE A 29 -32.68 -4.54 25.65
CA PHE A 29 -32.43 -4.86 24.25
C PHE A 29 -31.38 -3.92 23.67
N PHE A 30 -30.38 -4.47 22.99
CA PHE A 30 -29.44 -3.71 22.19
C PHE A 30 -29.66 -3.96 20.70
N GLY A 31 -29.91 -2.88 19.95
CA GLY A 31 -30.20 -2.92 18.52
C GLY A 31 -31.65 -3.24 18.19
N GLY A 32 -31.85 -4.06 17.15
CA GLY A 32 -33.17 -4.54 16.77
C GLY A 32 -34.07 -3.56 16.02
N LYS A 33 -33.53 -2.49 15.41
CA LYS A 33 -34.26 -1.63 14.45
C LYS A 33 -35.09 -2.44 13.44
N SER A 34 -34.48 -3.48 12.88
CA SER A 34 -35.10 -4.38 11.88
C SER A 34 -36.16 -5.34 12.44
N LEU A 35 -36.27 -5.43 13.77
CA LEU A 35 -37.32 -6.17 14.49
C LEU A 35 -38.48 -5.24 14.90
N GLY A 36 -38.36 -3.93 14.67
CA GLY A 36 -39.37 -2.92 15.01
C GLY A 36 -39.17 -2.26 16.37
N LEU A 37 -38.05 -2.53 17.06
CA LEU A 37 -37.74 -1.84 18.32
C LEU A 37 -37.44 -0.36 18.06
N GLU A 38 -37.72 0.47 19.06
CA GLU A 38 -37.42 1.92 19.06
C GLU A 38 -35.92 2.15 19.21
N SER A 39 -35.17 1.78 18.16
CA SER A 39 -33.73 1.89 18.07
C SER A 39 -33.33 2.21 16.64
N GLU A 40 -32.35 3.08 16.46
CA GLU A 40 -31.77 3.33 15.14
C GLU A 40 -30.64 2.36 14.79
N ILE A 41 -30.27 1.49 15.74
CA ILE A 41 -29.14 0.57 15.63
C ILE A 41 -29.61 -0.74 14.98
N THR A 42 -28.95 -1.12 13.88
CA THR A 42 -29.22 -2.40 13.21
C THR A 42 -28.24 -3.46 13.68
N THR A 43 -28.77 -4.56 14.18
CA THR A 43 -28.02 -5.75 14.57
C THR A 43 -28.41 -6.92 13.65
N THR A 44 -27.41 -7.61 13.11
CA THR A 44 -27.63 -8.72 12.16
C THR A 44 -26.72 -9.89 12.52
N LEU A 45 -27.30 -11.06 12.70
CA LEU A 45 -26.59 -12.32 12.86
C LEU A 45 -26.10 -12.81 11.49
N GLN A 46 -24.84 -13.23 11.41
CA GLN A 46 -24.19 -13.58 10.15
C GLN A 46 -23.41 -14.89 10.24
N VAL A 47 -23.46 -15.68 9.16
CA VAL A 47 -22.51 -16.77 8.90
C VAL A 47 -21.96 -16.59 7.49
N HIS A 48 -20.63 -16.48 7.37
CA HIS A 48 -19.91 -16.30 6.12
C HIS A 48 -19.02 -17.49 5.84
N LYS A 49 -19.24 -18.11 4.68
CA LYS A 49 -18.41 -19.19 4.16
C LYS A 49 -17.65 -18.70 2.95
N GLU A 50 -16.39 -18.33 3.19
CA GLU A 50 -15.50 -17.68 2.23
C GLU A 50 -14.45 -18.66 1.70
N THR A 51 -14.04 -18.48 0.44
CA THR A 51 -12.98 -19.28 -0.20
C THR A 51 -11.64 -18.55 -0.31
N HIS A 52 -11.68 -17.21 -0.31
CA HIS A 52 -10.50 -16.35 -0.50
C HIS A 52 -10.27 -15.41 0.68
N SER A 53 -10.95 -15.65 1.80
CA SER A 53 -10.76 -15.00 3.09
C SER A 53 -11.22 -15.93 4.19
N SER A 54 -10.94 -15.60 5.45
CA SER A 54 -11.41 -16.40 6.58
C SER A 54 -12.94 -16.43 6.64
N SER A 55 -13.48 -17.64 6.81
CA SER A 55 -14.89 -17.84 7.14
C SER A 55 -15.13 -17.50 8.61
N TRP A 56 -16.33 -17.05 8.94
CA TRP A 56 -16.66 -16.64 10.30
C TRP A 56 -18.17 -16.71 10.57
N MET A 57 -18.53 -16.83 11.84
CA MET A 57 -19.89 -16.69 12.35
C MET A 57 -19.90 -15.67 13.49
N GLY A 58 -20.98 -14.92 13.63
CA GLY A 58 -21.04 -13.83 14.58
C GLY A 58 -22.17 -12.87 14.28
N PHE A 59 -21.98 -11.60 14.63
CA PHE A 59 -22.97 -10.56 14.38
C PHE A 59 -22.33 -9.24 13.99
N THR A 60 -23.14 -8.35 13.43
CA THR A 60 -22.71 -7.00 13.07
C THR A 60 -23.60 -5.97 13.72
N ILE A 61 -23.00 -4.87 14.13
CA ILE A 61 -23.66 -3.68 14.68
C ILE A 61 -23.50 -2.57 13.64
N GLN A 62 -24.60 -1.93 13.24
CA GLN A 62 -24.61 -0.81 12.32
C GLN A 62 -25.24 0.40 12.98
N VAL A 63 -24.52 1.51 12.95
CA VAL A 63 -24.85 2.77 13.64
C VAL A 63 -24.92 3.89 12.60
N PRO A 64 -25.98 4.70 12.53
CA PRO A 64 -26.07 5.77 11.54
C PRO A 64 -25.01 6.85 11.77
N PHE A 65 -24.43 7.36 10.69
CA PHE A 65 -23.64 8.59 10.71
C PHE A 65 -24.54 9.82 10.78
N GLY A 66 -24.02 10.93 11.31
CA GLY A 66 -24.71 12.21 11.30
C GLY A 66 -24.89 12.75 9.88
N PRO A 67 -26.04 13.39 9.58
CA PRO A 67 -26.37 13.85 8.22
C PRO A 67 -25.49 15.02 7.75
N ASN A 68 -24.95 15.82 8.67
CA ASN A 68 -24.21 17.07 8.36
C ASN A 68 -22.69 16.94 8.56
N ASN A 69 -22.16 15.72 8.57
CA ASN A 69 -20.75 15.45 8.90
C ASN A 69 -19.75 16.17 7.98
N GLU A 70 -20.05 16.29 6.69
CA GLU A 70 -19.17 17.02 5.74
C GLU A 70 -19.13 18.53 6.05
N ASP A 71 -20.29 19.15 6.23
CA ASP A 71 -20.42 20.59 6.49
C ASP A 71 -19.85 20.98 7.87
N ASN A 72 -19.97 20.09 8.85
CA ASN A 72 -19.38 20.28 10.17
C ASN A 72 -17.83 20.13 10.16
N GLY A 73 -17.25 19.65 9.07
CA GLY A 73 -15.81 19.43 8.92
C GLY A 73 -15.31 18.09 9.47
N PHE A 74 -16.18 17.16 9.88
CA PHE A 74 -15.75 15.78 10.13
C PHE A 74 -15.26 15.12 8.84
N GLY A 75 -15.98 15.36 7.74
CA GLY A 75 -15.77 14.77 6.42
C GLY A 75 -16.71 13.61 6.14
N MET A 76 -16.44 12.86 5.07
CA MET A 76 -17.29 11.74 4.64
C MET A 76 -16.58 10.39 4.78
N CYS A 77 -17.18 9.47 5.52
CA CYS A 77 -16.78 8.07 5.50
C CYS A 77 -17.30 7.39 4.24
N HIS A 78 -16.51 6.50 3.67
CA HIS A 78 -16.86 5.79 2.46
C HIS A 78 -16.79 4.28 2.68
N GLU A 79 -17.70 3.55 2.04
CA GLU A 79 -17.68 2.09 2.00
C GLU A 79 -17.51 1.59 0.58
N ARG A 80 -16.83 0.44 0.45
CA ARG A 80 -16.62 -0.20 -0.85
C ARG A 80 -17.75 -1.17 -1.13
N ASN A 81 -18.45 -0.97 -2.23
CA ASN A 81 -19.33 -1.96 -2.81
C ASN A 81 -18.50 -3.01 -3.56
N ARG A 82 -18.38 -4.21 -2.98
CA ARG A 82 -17.61 -5.33 -3.57
C ARG A 82 -18.19 -5.79 -4.92
N THR A 83 -19.52 -5.82 -5.04
CA THR A 83 -20.23 -6.27 -6.25
C THR A 83 -20.07 -5.30 -7.41
N LEU A 84 -20.26 -4.00 -7.15
CA LEU A 84 -20.15 -2.95 -8.17
C LEU A 84 -18.72 -2.45 -8.36
N LYS A 85 -17.75 -2.95 -7.56
CA LYS A 85 -16.35 -2.49 -7.51
C LYS A 85 -16.25 -0.96 -7.39
N SER A 86 -17.18 -0.34 -6.69
CA SER A 86 -17.29 1.11 -6.53
C SER A 86 -17.20 1.50 -5.06
N THR A 87 -16.88 2.76 -4.81
CA THR A 87 -16.87 3.35 -3.47
C THR A 87 -18.02 4.34 -3.39
N ARG A 88 -18.78 4.29 -2.29
CA ARG A 88 -19.90 5.22 -2.05
C ARG A 88 -19.82 5.80 -0.63
N PRO A 89 -20.39 6.99 -0.39
CA PRO A 89 -20.55 7.50 0.96
C PRO A 89 -21.27 6.49 1.86
N ALA A 90 -20.69 6.18 3.01
CA ALA A 90 -21.28 5.30 3.99
C ALA A 90 -22.37 6.05 4.77
N GLN A 91 -23.54 5.43 4.91
CA GLN A 91 -24.64 5.96 5.71
C GLN A 91 -24.58 5.47 7.16
N GLU A 92 -23.92 4.33 7.37
CA GLU A 92 -23.79 3.70 8.67
C GLU A 92 -22.34 3.29 8.90
N HIS A 93 -21.89 3.42 10.15
CA HIS A 93 -20.69 2.80 10.65
C HIS A 93 -20.98 1.34 10.98
N LYS A 94 -20.14 0.42 10.52
CA LYS A 94 -20.31 -1.02 10.72
C LYS A 94 -19.19 -1.60 11.58
N MET A 95 -19.58 -2.28 12.65
CA MET A 95 -18.74 -3.17 13.44
C MET A 95 -19.15 -4.63 13.22
N THR A 96 -18.18 -5.52 13.24
CA THR A 96 -18.35 -6.97 13.15
C THR A 96 -17.73 -7.61 14.38
N VAL A 97 -18.47 -8.50 15.03
CA VAL A 97 -18.00 -9.32 16.14
C VAL A 97 -18.07 -10.77 15.67
N GLU A 98 -16.91 -11.42 15.55
CA GLU A 98 -16.76 -12.79 15.10
C GLU A 98 -16.51 -13.70 16.29
N PHE A 99 -17.30 -14.77 16.41
CA PHE A 99 -17.14 -15.75 17.46
C PHE A 99 -15.99 -16.73 17.14
N PRO A 100 -15.22 -17.16 18.15
CA PRO A 100 -14.28 -18.27 18.02
C PRO A 100 -14.95 -19.51 17.45
N MET A 101 -14.27 -20.16 16.50
CA MET A 101 -14.70 -21.43 15.96
C MET A 101 -14.82 -22.47 17.09
N GLY A 102 -15.92 -23.22 17.10
CA GLY A 102 -16.17 -24.24 18.12
C GLY A 102 -16.66 -23.70 19.46
N SER A 103 -17.20 -22.47 19.51
CA SER A 103 -18.00 -21.99 20.66
C SER A 103 -19.25 -22.86 20.81
N ASP A 104 -19.67 -23.10 22.05
CA ASP A 104 -20.89 -23.86 22.33
C ASP A 104 -22.11 -22.97 22.07
N TYR A 105 -23.22 -23.55 21.62
CA TYR A 105 -24.42 -22.79 21.33
C TYR A 105 -25.70 -23.60 21.60
N PHE A 106 -26.79 -22.87 21.84
CA PHE A 106 -28.11 -23.45 22.00
C PHE A 106 -29.13 -22.64 21.21
N ILE A 107 -29.93 -23.33 20.40
CA ILE A 107 -31.03 -22.73 19.63
C ILE A 107 -32.35 -23.28 20.17
N ARG A 108 -33.28 -22.38 20.48
CA ARG A 108 -34.63 -22.72 20.96
C ARG A 108 -35.67 -21.72 20.46
N ASP A 109 -36.93 -22.04 20.65
CA ASP A 109 -38.01 -21.10 20.40
C ASP A 109 -38.00 -19.99 21.47
N VAL A 110 -38.46 -18.79 21.08
CA VAL A 110 -38.45 -17.62 21.98
C VAL A 110 -39.47 -17.81 23.10
N GLU A 111 -39.08 -17.51 24.33
CA GLU A 111 -39.97 -17.65 25.48
C GLU A 111 -41.17 -16.68 25.38
N PRO A 112 -42.40 -17.07 25.81
CA PRO A 112 -43.60 -16.22 25.68
C PRO A 112 -43.48 -14.84 26.34
N SER A 113 -42.76 -14.74 27.47
CA SER A 113 -42.50 -13.48 28.16
C SER A 113 -41.63 -12.54 27.33
N LEU A 114 -40.64 -13.07 26.63
CA LEU A 114 -39.73 -12.30 25.79
C LEU A 114 -40.42 -11.89 24.48
N LEU A 115 -41.28 -12.73 23.92
CA LEU A 115 -42.14 -12.38 22.79
C LEU A 115 -43.09 -11.23 23.13
N ALA A 116 -43.64 -11.20 24.35
CA ALA A 116 -44.52 -10.11 24.80
C ALA A 116 -43.81 -8.76 24.97
N ALA A 117 -42.48 -8.78 25.18
CA ALA A 117 -41.66 -7.57 25.27
C ALA A 117 -41.20 -7.05 23.90
N LEU A 118 -41.37 -7.83 22.84
CA LEU A 118 -41.03 -7.44 21.47
C LEU A 118 -42.26 -6.83 20.76
N PRO A 119 -42.06 -5.92 19.79
CA PRO A 119 -43.13 -5.40 18.96
C PRO A 119 -43.87 -6.52 18.22
N GLU A 120 -45.17 -6.35 17.98
CA GLU A 120 -45.95 -7.31 17.19
C GLU A 120 -45.30 -7.53 15.82
N ASN A 121 -44.96 -8.80 15.54
CA ASN A 121 -44.24 -9.17 14.33
C ASN A 121 -44.83 -10.45 13.74
N THR A 122 -45.01 -10.46 12.42
CA THR A 122 -45.51 -11.63 11.68
C THR A 122 -44.43 -12.68 11.38
N LYS A 123 -43.16 -12.35 11.64
CA LYS A 123 -42.02 -13.23 11.40
C LYS A 123 -41.86 -14.24 12.54
N THR A 124 -41.58 -15.48 12.18
CA THR A 124 -41.12 -16.49 13.13
C THR A 124 -39.74 -16.13 13.68
N MET A 125 -39.57 -16.28 14.98
CA MET A 125 -38.35 -15.95 15.70
C MET A 125 -37.82 -17.15 16.46
N SER A 126 -36.51 -17.18 16.69
CA SER A 126 -35.84 -18.13 17.57
C SER A 126 -34.84 -17.40 18.45
N ARG A 127 -34.49 -18.04 19.57
CA ARG A 127 -33.44 -17.60 20.47
C ARG A 127 -32.17 -18.40 20.19
N LEU A 128 -31.05 -17.69 20.09
CA LEU A 128 -29.71 -18.25 20.00
C LEU A 128 -28.89 -17.77 21.19
N ASP A 129 -28.36 -18.70 21.96
CA ASP A 129 -27.36 -18.41 22.98
C ASP A 129 -26.01 -18.98 22.54
N VAL A 130 -24.94 -18.20 22.64
CA VAL A 130 -23.57 -18.57 22.28
C VAL A 130 -22.69 -18.42 23.51
N TYR A 131 -21.93 -19.46 23.83
CA TYR A 131 -21.07 -19.56 25.00
C TYR A 131 -19.62 -19.73 24.55
N LEU A 132 -18.78 -18.74 24.88
CA LEU A 132 -17.38 -18.75 24.52
C LEU A 132 -16.59 -19.69 25.43
N LYS A 133 -15.80 -20.58 24.83
CA LYS A 133 -14.91 -21.47 25.57
C LYS A 133 -13.90 -20.70 26.43
N GLU A 134 -13.47 -21.33 27.52
CA GLU A 134 -12.42 -20.79 28.36
C GLU A 134 -11.15 -20.46 27.54
N GLY A 135 -10.50 -19.33 27.85
CA GLY A 135 -9.33 -18.85 27.11
C GLY A 135 -9.58 -18.29 25.70
N THR A 136 -10.81 -18.33 25.17
CA THR A 136 -11.14 -17.77 23.85
C THR A 136 -11.82 -16.40 23.94
N ARG A 137 -11.67 -15.57 22.90
CA ARG A 137 -12.24 -14.22 22.82
C ARG A 137 -12.77 -13.92 21.42
N VAL A 138 -13.77 -13.05 21.33
CA VAL A 138 -14.27 -12.56 20.04
C VAL A 138 -13.21 -11.80 19.26
N ILE A 139 -13.30 -11.84 17.94
CA ILE A 139 -12.55 -10.97 17.03
C ILE A 139 -13.45 -9.79 16.67
N VAL A 140 -12.95 -8.57 16.86
CA VAL A 140 -13.73 -7.35 16.64
C VAL A 140 -13.13 -6.56 15.49
N LYS A 141 -13.96 -6.30 14.48
CA LYS A 141 -13.61 -5.48 13.32
C LYS A 141 -14.51 -4.24 13.28
N GLY A 142 -13.98 -3.10 12.86
CA GLY A 142 -14.68 -1.82 12.70
C GLY A 142 -14.55 -0.87 13.89
N TYR A 143 -14.33 -1.38 15.11
CA TYR A 143 -14.23 -0.56 16.32
C TYR A 143 -13.07 0.44 16.27
N GLY A 144 -13.28 1.62 16.86
CA GLY A 144 -12.30 2.69 16.96
C GLY A 144 -12.05 3.44 15.65
N LYS A 145 -12.71 3.10 14.54
CA LYS A 145 -12.64 3.93 13.32
C LYS A 145 -13.42 5.24 13.57
N PRO A 146 -12.99 6.38 12.96
CA PRO A 146 -13.62 7.67 13.19
C PRO A 146 -15.15 7.65 13.03
N PHE A 147 -15.86 8.25 13.97
CA PHE A 147 -17.32 8.30 13.98
C PHE A 147 -17.83 9.66 14.45
N ALA A 148 -18.87 10.17 13.78
CA ALA A 148 -19.57 11.39 14.18
C ALA A 148 -21.07 11.29 13.90
N ASN A 149 -21.85 11.64 14.92
CA ASN A 149 -23.30 11.81 14.87
C ASN A 149 -23.76 12.61 16.11
N LEU A 150 -23.39 13.90 16.17
CA LEU A 150 -23.49 14.75 17.37
C LEU A 150 -24.89 14.80 17.99
N ASP A 151 -25.92 14.63 17.18
CA ASP A 151 -27.32 14.72 17.60
C ASP A 151 -27.90 13.36 18.07
N HIS A 152 -27.09 12.29 18.06
CA HIS A 152 -27.52 10.94 18.42
C HIS A 152 -26.70 10.41 19.61
N PRO A 153 -27.31 9.68 20.58
CA PRO A 153 -26.59 9.13 21.74
C PRO A 153 -25.37 8.27 21.40
N SER A 154 -25.35 7.70 20.20
CA SER A 154 -24.19 6.95 19.70
C SER A 154 -22.91 7.73 19.56
N HIS A 155 -22.95 9.06 19.51
CA HIS A 155 -21.72 9.83 19.57
C HIS A 155 -20.97 9.58 20.89
N GLY A 156 -21.70 9.62 22.00
CA GLY A 156 -21.15 9.42 23.34
C GLY A 156 -20.57 8.03 23.51
N TRP A 157 -21.36 6.99 23.26
CA TRP A 157 -20.90 5.62 23.52
C TRP A 157 -19.92 5.05 22.47
N MET A 158 -19.86 5.60 21.25
CA MET A 158 -18.83 5.22 20.27
C MET A 158 -17.48 5.88 20.54
N ASN A 159 -17.46 7.13 21.02
CA ASN A 159 -16.23 7.94 21.11
C ASN A 159 -15.73 8.12 22.54
N HIS A 160 -16.60 7.99 23.54
CA HIS A 160 -16.33 8.33 24.95
C HIS A 160 -16.69 7.21 25.93
N ASP A 161 -17.00 6.02 25.43
CA ASP A 161 -17.34 4.83 26.24
C ASP A 161 -18.51 5.07 27.21
N GLU A 162 -19.44 5.95 26.82
CA GLU A 162 -20.68 6.16 27.58
C GLU A 162 -21.56 4.89 27.56
N PRO A 163 -22.46 4.71 28.56
CA PRO A 163 -23.39 3.57 28.58
C PRO A 163 -24.31 3.52 27.36
N VAL A 164 -24.55 2.31 26.85
CA VAL A 164 -25.39 2.05 25.68
C VAL A 164 -26.79 1.58 26.08
N VAL A 165 -26.86 0.63 27.02
CA VAL A 165 -28.11 0.08 27.57
C VAL A 165 -27.91 -0.13 29.06
N GLY A 166 -28.80 0.46 29.88
CA GLY A 166 -28.61 0.45 31.33
C GLY A 166 -27.30 1.13 31.71
N ASN A 167 -26.44 0.41 32.44
CA ASN A 167 -25.11 0.87 32.83
C ASN A 167 -23.99 0.25 31.97
N SER A 168 -24.33 -0.57 30.97
CA SER A 168 -23.38 -1.36 30.19
C SER A 168 -22.87 -0.56 28.99
N THR A 169 -21.55 -0.48 28.83
CA THR A 169 -20.92 0.16 27.66
C THR A 169 -20.90 -0.77 26.44
N LEU A 170 -20.49 -0.25 25.28
CA LEU A 170 -20.31 -1.09 24.10
C LEU A 170 -19.21 -2.15 24.32
N ILE A 171 -18.17 -1.80 25.06
CA ILE A 171 -17.07 -2.73 25.37
C ILE A 171 -17.55 -3.83 26.30
N ASP A 172 -18.32 -3.48 27.34
CA ASP A 172 -18.91 -4.47 28.25
C ASP A 172 -19.76 -5.49 27.48
N ILE A 173 -20.51 -5.03 26.48
CA ILE A 173 -21.32 -5.88 25.60
C ILE A 173 -20.44 -6.80 24.74
N ILE A 174 -19.30 -6.32 24.24
CA ILE A 174 -18.43 -7.07 23.32
C ILE A 174 -17.53 -8.07 24.07
N GLU A 175 -17.08 -7.76 25.29
CA GLU A 175 -16.25 -8.65 26.12
C GLU A 175 -17.07 -9.69 26.92
N GLN A 176 -18.39 -9.75 26.72
CA GLN A 176 -19.21 -10.82 27.27
C GLN A 176 -18.71 -12.21 26.84
N ARG A 177 -18.93 -13.20 27.71
CA ARG A 177 -18.63 -14.61 27.41
C ARG A 177 -19.85 -15.38 26.94
N ASN A 178 -21.03 -14.84 27.20
CA ASN A 178 -22.32 -15.44 26.86
C ASN A 178 -23.11 -14.39 26.08
N PHE A 179 -23.49 -14.71 24.84
CA PHE A 179 -24.29 -13.83 24.01
C PHE A 179 -25.66 -14.46 23.77
N SER A 180 -26.72 -13.69 23.99
CA SER A 180 -28.09 -14.14 23.74
C SER A 180 -28.76 -13.25 22.70
N PHE A 181 -29.34 -13.87 21.67
CA PHE A 181 -29.99 -13.18 20.57
C PHE A 181 -31.42 -13.65 20.38
N VAL A 182 -32.30 -12.74 20.00
CA VAL A 182 -33.55 -13.09 19.31
C VAL A 182 -33.37 -12.81 17.82
N VAL A 183 -33.59 -13.82 16.98
CA VAL A 183 -33.29 -13.82 15.55
C VAL A 183 -34.58 -14.01 14.76
N THR A 184 -34.77 -13.24 13.68
CA THR A 184 -35.97 -13.36 12.82
C THR A 184 -35.88 -14.56 11.88
N THR A 185 -35.80 -15.76 12.44
CA THR A 185 -35.82 -17.02 11.70
C THR A 185 -36.26 -18.18 12.60
N PRO A 186 -36.94 -19.21 12.07
CA PRO A 186 -37.25 -20.43 12.82
C PRO A 186 -36.02 -21.16 13.35
N SER A 187 -36.15 -21.83 14.50
CA SER A 187 -35.08 -22.59 15.16
C SER A 187 -34.43 -23.63 14.25
N ASN A 188 -35.22 -24.42 13.52
CA ASN A 188 -34.72 -25.43 12.58
C ASN A 188 -33.89 -24.85 11.41
N ALA A 189 -34.29 -23.69 10.90
CA ALA A 189 -33.57 -23.01 9.83
C ALA A 189 -32.26 -22.40 10.35
N LEU A 190 -32.29 -21.81 11.56
CA LEU A 190 -31.09 -21.28 12.20
C LEU A 190 -30.07 -22.39 12.46
N GLU A 191 -30.52 -23.51 13.03
CA GLU A 191 -29.68 -24.67 13.35
C GLU A 191 -28.93 -25.17 12.12
N LYS A 192 -29.64 -25.31 10.99
CA LYS A 192 -29.05 -25.75 9.71
C LYS A 192 -27.90 -24.85 9.23
N HIS A 193 -27.99 -23.55 9.44
CA HIS A 193 -26.96 -22.61 9.01
C HIS A 193 -25.86 -22.40 10.04
N TRP A 194 -26.17 -22.48 11.34
CA TRP A 194 -25.23 -22.25 12.42
C TRP A 194 -24.31 -23.46 12.65
N SER A 195 -24.86 -24.69 12.57
CA SER A 195 -24.14 -25.96 12.72
C SER A 195 -23.24 -26.33 11.53
N GLN A 196 -23.18 -25.48 10.49
CA GLN A 196 -22.44 -25.80 9.28
C GLN A 196 -20.93 -25.80 9.52
N GLU A 197 -20.22 -26.70 8.85
CA GLU A 197 -18.76 -26.71 8.88
C GLU A 197 -18.19 -25.53 8.07
N LEU A 198 -17.41 -24.70 8.74
CA LEU A 198 -16.67 -23.59 8.16
C LEU A 198 -15.21 -23.98 7.96
N PRO A 199 -14.58 -23.59 6.83
CA PRO A 199 -13.15 -23.80 6.65
C PRO A 199 -12.37 -23.00 7.70
N GLY A 200 -11.15 -23.48 7.98
CA GLY A 200 -10.23 -22.79 8.88
C GLY A 200 -9.81 -21.40 8.38
N PRO A 201 -9.00 -20.68 9.17
CA PRO A 201 -8.51 -19.36 8.80
C PRO A 201 -7.77 -19.38 7.46
N PHE A 202 -7.99 -18.35 6.64
CA PHE A 202 -7.25 -18.16 5.41
C PHE A 202 -5.78 -17.82 5.70
N ARG A 203 -4.87 -18.42 4.95
CA ARG A 203 -3.43 -18.17 5.02
C ARG A 203 -2.84 -18.09 3.62
N TYR A 204 -2.07 -17.04 3.36
CA TYR A 204 -1.25 -16.98 2.16
C TYR A 204 -0.15 -18.06 2.23
N PRO A 205 0.17 -18.72 1.11
CA PRO A 205 1.09 -19.85 1.09
C PRO A 205 2.57 -19.42 1.13
N TYR A 206 2.87 -18.26 1.74
CA TYR A 206 4.19 -17.63 1.71
C TYR A 206 4.96 -17.71 3.03
N GLY A 207 4.43 -18.43 4.02
CA GLY A 207 5.06 -18.60 5.32
C GLY A 207 5.10 -17.31 6.14
N GLU A 208 6.01 -17.26 7.11
CA GLU A 208 6.13 -16.17 8.09
C GLU A 208 7.37 -15.29 7.88
N GLU A 209 8.31 -15.73 7.03
CA GLU A 209 9.50 -14.94 6.75
C GLU A 209 9.33 -14.08 5.50
N HIS A 210 9.38 -12.76 5.70
CA HIS A 210 9.10 -11.76 4.66
C HIS A 210 10.33 -10.95 4.21
N SER A 211 11.49 -11.18 4.82
CA SER A 211 12.78 -10.55 4.50
C SER A 211 13.17 -10.73 3.03
N TRP A 212 13.95 -9.83 2.44
CA TRP A 212 14.40 -10.02 1.05
C TRP A 212 15.35 -11.22 0.91
N SER A 213 14.96 -12.27 0.17
CA SER A 213 15.81 -13.44 -0.11
C SER A 213 15.51 -14.04 -1.49
N LEU A 214 16.48 -13.93 -2.41
CA LEU A 214 16.36 -14.48 -3.77
C LEU A 214 16.23 -16.01 -3.74
N GLU A 215 17.05 -16.69 -2.95
CA GLU A 215 17.02 -18.15 -2.78
C GLU A 215 15.64 -18.64 -2.34
N ARG A 216 15.04 -17.95 -1.35
CA ARG A 216 13.69 -18.31 -0.89
C ARG A 216 12.66 -18.09 -2.00
N TYR A 217 12.75 -17.01 -2.76
CA TYR A 217 11.81 -16.73 -3.84
C TYR A 217 11.91 -17.74 -4.98
N ASP A 218 13.11 -18.18 -5.33
CA ASP A 218 13.35 -19.19 -6.37
C ASP A 218 12.71 -20.54 -6.02
N GLU A 219 12.68 -20.90 -4.73
CA GLU A 219 11.98 -22.09 -4.27
C GLU A 219 10.47 -21.89 -4.12
N GLN A 220 10.07 -20.76 -3.56
CA GLN A 220 8.72 -20.51 -3.09
C GLN A 220 7.74 -20.20 -4.22
N LEU A 221 8.16 -19.42 -5.22
CA LEU A 221 7.29 -18.98 -6.30
C LEU A 221 6.82 -20.13 -7.21
N PRO A 222 7.69 -21.08 -7.64
CA PRO A 222 7.23 -22.22 -8.42
C PRO A 222 6.32 -23.17 -7.64
N ARG A 223 6.58 -23.37 -6.33
CA ARG A 223 5.78 -24.25 -5.45
C ARG A 223 4.36 -23.73 -5.23
N ASN A 224 4.18 -22.41 -5.23
CA ASN A 224 2.92 -21.75 -4.89
C ASN A 224 2.21 -21.13 -6.10
N ARG A 225 2.44 -21.64 -7.31
CA ARG A 225 1.69 -21.22 -8.50
C ARG A 225 0.22 -21.57 -8.35
N GLY A 226 -0.64 -20.58 -8.56
CA GLY A 226 -2.07 -20.74 -8.38
C GLY A 226 -2.87 -19.62 -9.04
N PRO A 227 -4.19 -19.59 -8.83
CA PRO A 227 -5.03 -18.50 -9.30
C PRO A 227 -4.67 -17.18 -8.62
N GLN A 228 -5.00 -16.07 -9.27
CA GLN A 228 -4.86 -14.75 -8.68
C GLN A 228 -5.71 -14.62 -7.41
N PHE A 229 -5.10 -14.13 -6.33
CA PHE A 229 -5.83 -13.81 -5.11
C PHE A 229 -6.80 -12.65 -5.32
N VAL A 230 -7.94 -12.70 -4.63
CA VAL A 230 -8.91 -11.61 -4.63
C VAL A 230 -8.29 -10.39 -3.94
N PRO A 231 -8.53 -9.14 -4.43
CA PRO A 231 -8.05 -7.94 -3.76
C PRO A 231 -8.50 -7.87 -2.29
N ALA A 232 -7.54 -7.76 -1.37
CA ALA A 232 -7.77 -7.60 0.06
C ALA A 232 -7.73 -6.11 0.46
N PHE A 233 -8.59 -5.74 1.42
CA PHE A 233 -8.63 -4.38 2.01
C PHE A 233 -8.45 -4.41 3.53
N SER A 234 -8.33 -5.62 4.08
CA SER A 234 -8.13 -5.89 5.48
C SER A 234 -7.50 -7.28 5.59
N PHE A 235 -6.73 -7.50 6.65
CA PHE A 235 -5.96 -8.72 6.87
C PHE A 235 -6.22 -9.24 8.28
N ASP A 236 -6.37 -10.55 8.44
CA ASP A 236 -6.72 -11.14 9.73
C ASP A 236 -5.62 -10.95 10.79
N ASN A 237 -4.36 -10.89 10.37
CA ASN A 237 -3.21 -10.64 11.23
C ASN A 237 -2.07 -9.94 10.47
N ASP A 238 -0.99 -9.63 11.19
CA ASP A 238 0.18 -8.95 10.63
C ASP A 238 0.92 -9.81 9.59
N ASN A 239 0.93 -11.13 9.74
CA ASN A 239 1.54 -12.05 8.77
C ASN A 239 0.86 -11.98 7.40
N GLU A 240 -0.48 -12.04 7.37
CA GLU A 240 -1.23 -11.99 6.11
C GLU A 240 -1.07 -10.64 5.40
N HIS A 241 -1.01 -9.55 6.17
CA HIS A 241 -0.70 -8.22 5.65
C HIS A 241 0.70 -8.19 5.00
N LEU A 242 1.72 -8.66 5.72
CA LEU A 242 3.10 -8.65 5.23
C LEU A 242 3.25 -9.54 3.99
N ALA A 243 2.66 -10.74 4.00
CA ALA A 243 2.68 -11.66 2.87
C ALA A 243 2.08 -11.02 1.62
N ALA A 244 0.90 -10.41 1.72
CA ALA A 244 0.27 -9.74 0.58
C ALA A 244 1.11 -8.58 0.04
N MET A 245 1.66 -7.76 0.94
CA MET A 245 2.41 -6.56 0.56
C MET A 245 3.79 -6.89 -0.03
N THR A 246 4.56 -7.80 0.57
CA THR A 246 5.89 -8.16 0.04
C THR A 246 5.77 -8.94 -1.26
N GLN A 247 4.83 -9.88 -1.35
CA GLN A 247 4.66 -10.70 -2.54
C GLN A 247 4.13 -9.91 -3.74
N SER A 248 3.40 -8.82 -3.52
CA SER A 248 3.06 -7.87 -4.59
C SER A 248 4.29 -7.29 -5.27
N GLN A 249 5.38 -7.05 -4.52
CA GLN A 249 6.63 -6.51 -5.06
C GLN A 249 7.49 -7.61 -5.70
N VAL A 250 7.56 -8.78 -5.07
CA VAL A 250 8.40 -9.90 -5.50
C VAL A 250 7.88 -10.54 -6.78
N GLN A 251 6.58 -10.85 -6.85
CA GLN A 251 6.00 -11.55 -7.99
C GLN A 251 6.00 -10.69 -9.26
N ASP A 252 5.94 -9.36 -9.13
CA ASP A 252 6.02 -8.44 -10.26
C ASP A 252 7.40 -8.41 -10.92
N VAL A 253 8.48 -8.71 -10.17
CA VAL A 253 9.87 -8.55 -10.64
C VAL A 253 10.63 -9.86 -10.87
N MET A 254 10.34 -10.93 -10.12
CA MET A 254 11.20 -12.13 -10.12
C MET A 254 11.24 -12.84 -11.48
N TRP A 255 10.12 -12.88 -12.22
CA TRP A 255 10.11 -13.46 -13.57
C TRP A 255 10.93 -12.63 -14.57
N ILE A 256 10.99 -11.30 -14.41
CA ILE A 256 11.86 -10.40 -15.20
C ILE A 256 13.32 -10.64 -14.83
N HIS A 257 13.61 -10.81 -13.53
CA HIS A 257 14.95 -11.11 -13.05
C HIS A 257 15.50 -12.42 -13.62
N GLN A 258 14.71 -13.50 -13.55
CA GLN A 258 15.09 -14.79 -14.12
C GLN A 258 15.37 -14.69 -15.62
N ALA A 259 14.50 -13.97 -16.35
CA ALA A 259 14.74 -13.75 -17.78
C ALA A 259 16.00 -12.90 -18.03
N ALA A 260 16.28 -11.88 -17.23
CA ALA A 260 17.51 -11.11 -17.36
C ALA A 260 18.77 -11.98 -17.15
N GLN A 261 18.73 -12.91 -16.19
CA GLN A 261 19.81 -13.88 -15.97
C GLN A 261 19.96 -14.85 -17.14
N ASP A 262 18.85 -15.40 -17.63
CA ASP A 262 18.83 -16.29 -18.79
C ASP A 262 19.42 -15.58 -20.02
N ILE A 263 19.02 -14.33 -20.28
CA ILE A 263 19.50 -13.51 -21.41
C ILE A 263 20.99 -13.18 -21.27
N ALA A 264 21.47 -12.88 -20.07
CA ALA A 264 22.89 -12.63 -19.83
C ALA A 264 23.78 -13.84 -20.15
N GLY A 265 23.21 -15.07 -20.07
CA GLY A 265 23.85 -16.31 -20.48
C GLY A 265 23.79 -16.61 -21.98
N ILE A 266 22.98 -15.88 -22.77
CA ILE A 266 22.89 -16.06 -24.23
C ILE A 266 23.94 -15.21 -24.93
N ARG A 267 24.65 -15.83 -25.88
CA ARG A 267 25.64 -15.16 -26.70
C ARG A 267 25.04 -14.84 -28.07
N PHE A 268 25.06 -13.56 -28.42
CA PHE A 268 24.59 -13.03 -29.67
C PHE A 268 25.77 -12.68 -30.59
N ARG A 269 25.48 -12.67 -31.89
CA ARG A 269 26.37 -12.09 -32.89
C ARG A 269 26.12 -10.59 -32.92
N ALA A 270 27.20 -9.80 -32.86
CA ALA A 270 27.10 -8.36 -32.99
C ALA A 270 28.26 -7.78 -33.81
N TYR A 271 28.04 -6.58 -34.32
CA TYR A 271 29.07 -5.79 -34.99
C TYR A 271 28.96 -4.31 -34.64
N PHE A 272 30.09 -3.61 -34.76
CA PHE A 272 30.23 -2.22 -34.34
C PHE A 272 30.24 -1.27 -35.54
N ILE A 273 29.76 -0.06 -35.32
CA ILE A 273 29.72 1.05 -36.27
C ILE A 273 30.38 2.24 -35.60
N SER A 274 31.34 2.87 -36.28
CA SER A 274 31.99 4.08 -35.76
C SER A 274 31.01 5.26 -35.76
N THR A 275 31.00 6.04 -34.68
CA THR A 275 30.18 7.26 -34.60
C THR A 275 30.81 8.46 -35.30
N ASN A 276 32.13 8.43 -35.54
CA ASN A 276 32.91 9.48 -36.22
C ASN A 276 33.95 8.85 -37.17
N ASP A 277 34.31 9.56 -38.25
CA ASP A 277 35.42 9.20 -39.18
C ASP A 277 36.83 9.41 -38.59
N SER A 278 36.95 9.64 -37.27
CA SER A 278 38.23 9.89 -36.60
C SER A 278 38.67 8.69 -35.76
N ALA A 279 39.95 8.32 -35.87
CA ALA A 279 40.57 7.10 -35.35
C ALA A 279 40.67 6.99 -33.80
N ARG A 280 39.89 7.77 -33.04
CA ARG A 280 39.89 7.80 -31.56
C ARG A 280 38.47 7.91 -30.98
N SER A 281 37.49 7.26 -31.61
CA SER A 281 36.14 7.27 -31.07
C SER A 281 36.04 6.38 -29.83
N ASP A 282 35.66 6.97 -28.69
CA ASP A 282 35.33 6.22 -27.47
C ASP A 282 33.87 5.74 -27.46
N GLU A 283 33.11 6.04 -28.52
CA GLU A 283 31.70 5.68 -28.66
C GLU A 283 31.39 5.02 -30.00
N PHE A 284 30.52 4.01 -29.95
CA PHE A 284 30.14 3.19 -31.10
C PHE A 284 28.63 2.96 -31.11
N TYR A 285 28.07 2.66 -32.27
CA TYR A 285 26.80 1.94 -32.33
C TYR A 285 27.09 0.45 -32.47
N VAL A 286 26.23 -0.37 -31.88
CA VAL A 286 26.29 -1.83 -31.96
C VAL A 286 24.97 -2.33 -32.47
N VAL A 287 25.02 -3.22 -33.46
CA VAL A 287 23.86 -3.97 -33.93
C VAL A 287 24.00 -5.39 -33.43
N VAL A 288 23.08 -5.79 -32.54
CA VAL A 288 22.98 -7.14 -31.97
C VAL A 288 21.90 -7.89 -32.73
N LEU A 289 22.25 -9.03 -33.32
CA LEU A 289 21.32 -9.85 -34.09
C LEU A 289 20.57 -10.77 -33.13
N LEU A 290 19.29 -10.50 -32.91
CA LEU A 290 18.39 -11.38 -32.15
C LEU A 290 17.68 -12.33 -33.12
N ASP A 291 17.57 -13.61 -32.76
CA ASP A 291 16.85 -14.59 -33.56
C ASP A 291 15.36 -14.67 -33.18
N GLU A 292 14.55 -15.26 -34.08
CA GLU A 292 13.09 -15.40 -33.87
C GLU A 292 12.77 -16.27 -32.64
N GLY A 293 13.61 -17.27 -32.33
CA GLY A 293 13.45 -18.14 -31.17
C GLY A 293 13.65 -17.39 -29.85
N PHE A 294 14.63 -16.49 -29.80
CA PHE A 294 14.84 -15.55 -28.70
C PHE A 294 13.61 -14.68 -28.48
N MET A 295 13.12 -14.03 -29.54
CA MET A 295 11.97 -13.14 -29.45
C MET A 295 10.67 -13.88 -29.11
N LEU A 296 10.53 -15.14 -29.50
CA LEU A 296 9.41 -15.98 -29.09
C LEU A 296 9.49 -16.35 -27.60
N ARG A 297 10.68 -16.68 -27.09
CA ARG A 297 10.88 -17.09 -25.69
C ARG A 297 10.71 -15.94 -24.71
N PHE A 298 11.25 -14.76 -25.01
CA PHE A 298 11.34 -13.64 -24.06
C PHE A 298 10.37 -12.49 -24.36
N ARG A 299 9.42 -12.65 -25.28
CA ARG A 299 8.51 -11.58 -25.75
C ARG A 299 7.95 -10.72 -24.62
N ASP A 300 7.41 -11.36 -23.59
CA ASP A 300 6.70 -10.67 -22.50
C ASP A 300 7.68 -9.93 -21.58
N THR A 301 8.80 -10.56 -21.20
CA THR A 301 9.84 -9.93 -20.39
C THR A 301 10.61 -8.85 -21.13
N TRP A 302 10.82 -9.03 -22.44
CA TRP A 302 11.61 -8.14 -23.28
C TRP A 302 11.04 -6.73 -23.27
N GLN A 303 9.72 -6.60 -23.37
CA GLN A 303 9.02 -5.30 -23.31
C GLN A 303 9.23 -4.55 -21.99
N HIS A 304 9.58 -5.24 -20.90
CA HIS A 304 9.89 -4.62 -19.61
C HIS A 304 11.37 -4.27 -19.52
N LEU A 305 12.25 -5.17 -19.97
CA LEU A 305 13.71 -4.98 -19.92
C LEU A 305 14.18 -3.81 -20.78
N VAL A 306 13.60 -3.63 -21.98
CA VAL A 306 13.99 -2.53 -22.89
C VAL A 306 13.40 -1.17 -22.53
N LYS A 307 12.50 -1.09 -21.52
CA LYS A 307 12.09 0.21 -20.96
C LYS A 307 13.20 0.87 -20.15
N GLY A 308 14.19 0.10 -19.70
CA GLY A 308 15.37 0.66 -19.08
C GLY A 308 16.27 1.32 -20.12
N GLU A 309 16.73 2.55 -19.86
CA GLU A 309 17.54 3.30 -20.84
C GLU A 309 18.94 2.69 -21.05
N PHE A 310 19.48 1.99 -20.04
CA PHE A 310 20.86 1.52 -20.01
C PHE A 310 20.97 0.05 -19.61
N LEU A 311 21.99 -0.63 -20.16
CA LEU A 311 22.40 -2.00 -19.83
C LEU A 311 23.94 -2.13 -19.90
N GLN A 312 24.48 -3.26 -19.45
CA GLN A 312 25.89 -3.61 -19.68
C GLN A 312 26.00 -4.54 -20.89
N LEU A 313 26.82 -4.17 -21.87
CA LEU A 313 27.18 -5.06 -22.96
C LEU A 313 28.43 -5.85 -22.56
N LYS A 314 28.29 -7.17 -22.45
CA LYS A 314 29.43 -8.07 -22.24
C LYS A 314 29.96 -8.52 -23.59
N MET A 315 31.27 -8.52 -23.78
CA MET A 315 31.91 -8.99 -25.02
C MET A 315 32.95 -10.04 -24.70
N PHE A 316 33.02 -11.08 -25.54
CA PHE A 316 33.83 -12.27 -25.32
C PHE A 316 34.84 -12.45 -26.45
N ASP A 317 36.08 -12.81 -26.13
CA ASP A 317 37.12 -13.11 -27.13
C ASP A 317 36.86 -14.44 -27.87
N GLY A 318 36.04 -15.32 -27.28
CA GLY A 318 35.72 -16.62 -27.83
C GLY A 318 34.73 -17.42 -26.98
N PRO A 319 34.36 -18.64 -27.44
CA PRO A 319 33.33 -19.47 -26.80
C PRO A 319 33.62 -19.84 -25.33
N ASN A 320 34.89 -19.88 -24.93
CA ASN A 320 35.31 -20.28 -23.58
C ASN A 320 35.83 -19.10 -22.73
N ASP A 321 35.63 -17.85 -23.15
CA ASP A 321 36.03 -16.69 -22.36
C ASP A 321 35.14 -16.55 -21.11
N GLU A 322 35.74 -16.61 -19.93
CA GLU A 322 35.09 -16.43 -18.62
C GLU A 322 35.23 -14.98 -18.09
N THR A 323 36.01 -14.15 -18.77
CA THR A 323 36.36 -12.77 -18.36
C THR A 323 35.98 -11.75 -19.43
N PRO A 324 34.67 -11.59 -19.71
CA PRO A 324 34.21 -10.70 -20.76
C PRO A 324 34.55 -9.24 -20.46
N ALA A 325 34.80 -8.46 -21.53
CA ALA A 325 34.80 -7.00 -21.43
C ALA A 325 33.39 -6.49 -21.10
N SER A 326 33.27 -5.41 -20.33
CA SER A 326 31.98 -4.90 -19.85
C SER A 326 31.84 -3.42 -20.12
N TRP A 327 31.09 -3.05 -21.16
CA TRP A 327 30.94 -1.68 -21.61
C TRP A 327 29.53 -1.15 -21.32
N ASP A 328 29.44 0.15 -21.01
CA ASP A 328 28.15 0.81 -20.82
C ASP A 328 27.41 0.89 -22.16
N ALA A 329 26.14 0.49 -22.18
CA ALA A 329 25.29 0.53 -23.36
C ALA A 329 23.99 1.28 -23.07
N MET A 330 23.52 2.02 -24.07
CA MET A 330 22.27 2.78 -24.07
C MET A 330 21.39 2.26 -25.20
N ILE A 331 20.11 2.00 -24.90
CA ILE A 331 19.15 1.50 -25.87
C ILE A 331 18.73 2.62 -26.83
N MET A 332 18.70 2.33 -28.13
CA MET A 332 18.30 3.30 -29.15
C MET A 332 16.87 3.06 -29.61
N ASP A 333 15.95 3.98 -29.26
CA ASP A 333 14.54 3.84 -29.65
C ASP A 333 14.31 4.01 -31.15
N HIS A 334 15.03 4.93 -31.81
CA HIS A 334 14.78 5.34 -33.21
C HIS A 334 16.07 5.32 -34.04
N PRO A 335 16.72 4.16 -34.20
CA PRO A 335 18.06 4.07 -34.80
C PRO A 335 18.07 4.44 -36.30
N ARG A 336 16.95 4.26 -37.01
CA ARG A 336 16.86 4.49 -38.48
C ARG A 336 17.04 5.96 -38.90
N GLY A 337 16.86 6.90 -37.98
CA GLY A 337 17.06 8.33 -38.25
C GLY A 337 18.51 8.80 -38.13
N LEU A 338 19.44 7.93 -37.72
CA LEU A 338 20.83 8.30 -37.43
C LEU A 338 21.67 8.26 -38.71
N PRO A 339 22.50 9.30 -38.99
CA PRO A 339 23.37 9.32 -40.18
C PRO A 339 24.32 8.12 -40.25
N ALA A 340 24.88 7.69 -39.11
CA ALA A 340 25.76 6.52 -39.02
C ALA A 340 25.05 5.19 -39.39
N MET A 341 23.71 5.15 -39.37
CA MET A 341 22.92 3.95 -39.70
C MET A 341 22.52 3.91 -41.18
N ALA A 342 22.80 4.95 -41.98
CA ALA A 342 22.36 5.03 -43.38
C ALA A 342 22.89 3.89 -44.27
N GLY A 343 24.09 3.36 -43.97
CA GLY A 343 24.70 2.19 -44.62
C GLY A 343 24.36 0.84 -43.97
N HIS A 344 23.60 0.84 -42.87
CA HIS A 344 23.32 -0.34 -42.05
C HIS A 344 21.81 -0.53 -41.89
N GLN A 345 21.17 -1.09 -42.93
CA GLN A 345 19.76 -1.47 -42.85
C GLN A 345 19.56 -2.48 -41.72
N THR A 346 18.75 -2.09 -40.72
CA THR A 346 18.40 -2.93 -39.57
C THR A 346 17.17 -3.76 -39.88
N ASP A 347 17.25 -5.06 -39.66
CA ASP A 347 16.11 -5.98 -39.74
C ASP A 347 15.12 -5.77 -38.57
N LYS A 348 13.99 -6.47 -38.60
CA LYS A 348 12.95 -6.33 -37.56
C LYS A 348 13.43 -6.74 -36.16
N ASP A 349 14.33 -7.71 -36.11
CA ASP A 349 14.83 -8.31 -34.87
C ASP A 349 16.25 -7.82 -34.50
N ASP A 350 16.80 -6.87 -35.26
CA ASP A 350 18.06 -6.23 -34.89
C ASP A 350 17.86 -5.28 -33.70
N PHE A 351 18.70 -5.44 -32.69
CA PHE A 351 18.69 -4.59 -31.50
C PHE A 351 19.88 -3.63 -31.53
N VAL A 352 19.60 -2.33 -31.55
CA VAL A 352 20.61 -1.28 -31.72
C VAL A 352 20.91 -0.59 -30.40
N LEU A 353 22.19 -0.58 -30.05
CA LEU A 353 22.72 0.06 -28.86
C LEU A 353 23.70 1.16 -29.26
N ARG A 354 23.78 2.21 -28.46
CA ARG A 354 24.97 3.07 -28.42
C ARG A 354 25.82 2.59 -27.26
N VAL A 355 27.11 2.40 -27.46
CA VAL A 355 28.02 1.87 -26.44
C VAL A 355 29.21 2.81 -26.26
N ARG A 356 29.79 2.78 -25.06
CA ARG A 356 30.95 3.58 -24.70
C ARG A 356 32.08 2.72 -24.17
N ARG A 357 33.28 2.97 -24.67
CA ARG A 357 34.52 2.35 -24.18
C ARG A 357 34.79 2.83 -22.75
N PRO A 358 35.05 1.93 -21.78
CA PRO A 358 35.43 2.28 -20.43
C PRO A 358 36.71 3.12 -20.38
N LEU A 359 36.91 3.83 -19.27
CA LEU A 359 38.14 4.58 -19.04
C LEU A 359 39.33 3.63 -18.87
N GLN A 360 40.51 4.08 -19.27
CA GLN A 360 41.78 3.36 -19.06
C GLN A 360 42.08 3.10 -17.57
N SER A 361 41.53 3.92 -16.67
CA SER A 361 41.60 3.73 -15.23
C SER A 361 40.72 2.58 -14.69
N GLN A 362 39.90 1.93 -15.54
CA GLN A 362 39.03 0.81 -15.20
C GLN A 362 39.46 -0.49 -15.92
N PRO A 363 40.69 -1.00 -15.69
CA PRO A 363 41.24 -2.15 -16.41
C PRO A 363 40.38 -3.42 -16.29
N GLN A 364 39.67 -3.58 -15.17
CA GLN A 364 38.73 -4.69 -14.94
C GLN A 364 37.56 -4.74 -15.92
N ARG A 365 37.24 -3.62 -16.60
CA ARG A 365 36.19 -3.55 -17.62
C ARG A 365 36.72 -3.78 -19.04
N ARG A 366 38.03 -4.02 -19.17
CA ARG A 366 38.78 -4.24 -20.42
C ARG A 366 38.54 -3.11 -21.44
N PRO A 367 39.07 -1.90 -21.16
CA PRO A 367 38.94 -0.76 -22.07
C PRO A 367 39.62 -1.01 -23.41
N ASP A 368 40.65 -1.85 -23.48
CA ASP A 368 41.41 -2.15 -24.71
C ASP A 368 40.84 -3.33 -25.51
N PHE A 369 39.59 -3.73 -25.26
CA PHE A 369 38.96 -4.83 -26.00
C PHE A 369 38.88 -4.53 -27.50
N ASP A 370 39.24 -5.53 -28.31
CA ASP A 370 39.25 -5.45 -29.77
C ASP A 370 37.85 -5.65 -30.33
N ILE A 371 37.37 -4.64 -31.07
CA ILE A 371 36.02 -4.63 -31.65
C ILE A 371 36.07 -4.72 -33.18
N CYS A 372 35.14 -5.48 -33.76
CA CYS A 372 34.97 -5.62 -35.19
C CYS A 372 34.05 -4.51 -35.70
N VAL A 373 34.65 -3.46 -36.28
CA VAL A 373 33.94 -2.31 -36.85
C VAL A 373 33.75 -2.50 -38.35
N PHE A 374 32.56 -2.20 -38.87
CA PHE A 374 32.23 -2.34 -40.28
C PHE A 374 31.64 -1.05 -40.86
N SER A 375 31.87 -0.83 -42.15
CA SER A 375 31.37 0.33 -42.90
C SER A 375 29.93 0.18 -43.40
N ASP A 376 29.44 -1.05 -43.55
CA ASP A 376 28.08 -1.35 -44.02
C ASP A 376 27.61 -2.75 -43.59
N ARG A 377 26.29 -3.00 -43.66
CA ARG A 377 25.69 -4.31 -43.29
C ARG A 377 26.18 -5.46 -44.17
N LYS A 378 26.48 -5.22 -45.45
CA LYS A 378 26.94 -6.29 -46.37
C LYS A 378 28.32 -6.79 -45.97
N ALA A 379 29.21 -5.89 -45.54
CA ALA A 379 30.54 -6.24 -45.03
C ALA A 379 30.45 -7.06 -43.74
N ALA A 380 29.57 -6.66 -42.80
CA ALA A 380 29.30 -7.43 -41.59
C ALA A 380 28.76 -8.83 -41.89
N ASN A 381 27.76 -8.94 -42.79
CA ASN A 381 27.18 -10.22 -43.18
C ASN A 381 28.21 -11.18 -43.80
N ARG A 382 29.08 -10.68 -44.69
CA ARG A 382 30.18 -11.48 -45.24
C ARG A 382 31.16 -11.96 -44.17
N SER A 383 31.33 -11.19 -43.10
CA SER A 383 32.15 -11.58 -41.95
C SER A 383 31.50 -12.72 -41.18
N PHE A 384 30.19 -12.61 -40.89
CA PHE A 384 29.44 -13.66 -40.19
C PHE A 384 29.49 -15.04 -40.87
N GLU A 385 29.68 -15.07 -42.20
CA GLU A 385 29.79 -16.31 -42.99
C GLU A 385 31.20 -16.92 -43.03
N ARG A 386 32.26 -16.17 -42.65
CA ARG A 386 33.66 -16.60 -42.80
C ARG A 386 34.18 -17.43 -41.63
N THR A 387 34.28 -16.81 -40.45
CA THR A 387 34.88 -17.42 -39.25
C THR A 387 34.30 -16.81 -37.97
N GLU A 388 34.31 -17.55 -36.87
CA GLU A 388 33.79 -17.08 -35.56
C GLU A 388 34.57 -15.91 -34.94
N TYR A 389 35.82 -15.68 -35.37
CA TYR A 389 36.66 -14.57 -34.89
C TYR A 389 36.51 -13.28 -35.68
N SER A 390 35.65 -13.27 -36.70
CA SER A 390 35.49 -12.12 -37.60
C SER A 390 34.31 -11.24 -37.23
N TRP A 391 33.73 -11.44 -36.06
CA TRP A 391 32.62 -10.68 -35.48
C TRP A 391 32.69 -10.75 -33.94
N ASN A 392 31.94 -9.89 -33.24
CA ASN A 392 31.96 -9.86 -31.78
C ASN A 392 30.86 -10.75 -31.20
N SER A 393 31.25 -11.66 -30.29
CA SER A 393 30.32 -12.39 -29.45
C SER A 393 29.97 -11.55 -28.23
N VAL A 394 28.67 -11.29 -28.02
CA VAL A 394 28.20 -10.40 -26.96
C VAL A 394 27.06 -11.01 -26.15
N SER A 395 26.88 -10.57 -24.90
CA SER A 395 25.66 -10.83 -24.13
C SER A 395 25.12 -9.54 -23.51
N LEU A 396 23.83 -9.56 -23.19
CA LEU A 396 23.09 -8.41 -22.70
C LEU A 396 22.82 -8.58 -21.21
N GLU A 397 23.43 -7.75 -20.37
CA GLU A 397 23.20 -7.75 -18.93
C GLU A 397 22.31 -6.56 -18.55
N PHE A 398 21.04 -6.87 -18.29
CA PHE A 398 20.03 -5.90 -17.82
C PHE A 398 20.05 -5.76 -16.30
N ASN A 399 19.64 -4.59 -15.81
CA ASN A 399 19.37 -4.39 -14.39
C ASN A 399 17.85 -4.52 -14.14
N PRO A 400 17.37 -5.58 -13.46
CA PRO A 400 15.93 -5.77 -13.22
C PRO A 400 15.37 -4.89 -12.08
N TYR A 401 16.10 -3.86 -11.63
CA TYR A 401 15.70 -2.92 -10.57
C TYR A 401 15.44 -3.56 -9.20
N LEU A 402 16.04 -4.72 -8.92
CA LEU A 402 15.87 -5.45 -7.65
C LEU A 402 16.17 -4.62 -6.41
N LYS A 403 17.06 -3.63 -6.50
CA LYS A 403 17.38 -2.74 -5.38
C LYS A 403 16.16 -1.95 -4.90
N GLU A 404 15.31 -1.51 -5.83
CA GLU A 404 14.08 -0.78 -5.48
C GLU A 404 13.02 -1.73 -4.90
N CYS A 405 12.84 -2.91 -5.49
CA CYS A 405 11.96 -3.94 -4.94
C CYS A 405 12.39 -4.36 -3.52
N LYS A 406 13.69 -4.59 -3.31
CA LYS A 406 14.27 -4.87 -1.99
C LYS A 406 13.96 -3.74 -1.00
N ARG A 407 14.17 -2.48 -1.39
CA ARG A 407 13.85 -1.33 -0.54
C ARG A 407 12.37 -1.30 -0.16
N ASN A 408 11.47 -1.61 -1.10
CA ASN A 408 10.03 -1.66 -0.83
C ASN A 408 9.67 -2.80 0.12
N VAL A 409 10.25 -4.00 -0.07
CA VAL A 409 10.08 -5.13 0.84
C VAL A 409 10.61 -4.80 2.25
N ASP A 410 11.82 -4.25 2.35
CA ASP A 410 12.42 -3.84 3.62
C ASP A 410 11.52 -2.80 4.34
N ALA A 411 10.91 -1.86 3.61
CA ALA A 411 9.98 -0.87 4.16
C ALA A 411 8.69 -1.52 4.69
N VAL A 412 8.15 -2.53 4.00
CA VAL A 412 7.00 -3.30 4.49
C VAL A 412 7.36 -4.07 5.76
N CYS A 413 8.56 -4.66 5.82
CA CYS A 413 9.05 -5.39 6.99
C CYS A 413 9.20 -4.51 8.25
N MET A 414 9.22 -3.18 8.13
CA MET A 414 9.18 -2.28 9.29
C MET A 414 7.87 -2.39 10.11
N PHE A 415 6.83 -2.99 9.52
CA PHE A 415 5.55 -3.25 10.20
C PHE A 415 5.45 -4.66 10.77
N HIS A 416 6.55 -5.43 10.78
CA HIS A 416 6.59 -6.70 11.49
C HIS A 416 6.41 -6.50 13.01
N PRO A 417 5.71 -7.40 13.73
CA PRO A 417 5.52 -7.27 15.18
C PRO A 417 6.82 -7.12 15.97
N GLN A 418 7.88 -7.79 15.51
CA GLN A 418 9.22 -7.77 16.10
C GLN A 418 10.14 -6.70 15.51
N ALA A 419 9.65 -5.83 14.61
CA ALA A 419 10.47 -4.77 14.04
C ALA A 419 10.89 -3.77 15.13
N GLN A 420 12.13 -3.26 15.04
CA GLN A 420 12.59 -2.18 15.91
C GLN A 420 12.17 -0.82 15.34
N PRO A 421 11.92 0.19 16.20
CA PRO A 421 11.68 1.54 15.73
C PRO A 421 12.91 2.08 14.99
N SER A 422 12.66 2.87 13.94
CA SER A 422 13.73 3.48 13.13
C SER A 422 14.57 4.52 13.88
N ASN A 423 14.09 5.00 15.03
CA ASN A 423 14.83 5.90 15.91
C ASN A 423 15.22 5.13 17.19
N LEU A 424 16.51 4.83 17.35
CA LEU A 424 17.08 3.91 18.36
C LEU A 424 17.09 4.47 19.80
N ALA A 425 16.43 5.61 20.07
CA ALA A 425 16.25 6.06 21.44
C ALA A 425 15.40 5.04 22.22
N ALA A 426 15.64 4.92 23.54
CA ALA A 426 14.95 3.98 24.41
C ALA A 426 13.45 3.89 24.07
N VAL A 427 13.00 2.68 23.70
CA VAL A 427 11.64 2.47 23.20
C VAL A 427 10.66 2.68 24.35
N SER A 428 10.13 3.89 24.46
CA SER A 428 9.10 4.23 25.43
C SER A 428 7.81 3.45 25.12
N GLN A 429 6.95 3.29 26.13
CA GLN A 429 5.63 2.67 25.94
C GLN A 429 4.78 3.40 24.88
N ASP A 430 4.98 4.70 24.73
CA ASP A 430 4.34 5.52 23.69
C ASP A 430 4.80 5.11 22.27
N VAL A 431 6.09 4.82 22.08
CA VAL A 431 6.59 4.34 20.78
C VAL A 431 6.00 2.97 20.44
N ARG A 432 5.92 2.04 21.41
CA ARG A 432 5.30 0.71 21.20
C ARG A 432 3.84 0.83 20.81
N PHE A 433 3.10 1.70 21.49
CA PHE A 433 1.70 2.00 21.18
C PHE A 433 1.52 2.56 19.76
N ARG A 434 2.34 3.54 19.36
CA ARG A 434 2.30 4.09 17.98
C ARG A 434 2.61 3.03 16.92
N MET A 435 3.58 2.15 17.18
CA MET A 435 3.89 1.04 16.27
C MET A 435 2.73 0.05 16.15
N ALA A 436 2.07 -0.29 17.27
CA ALA A 436 0.87 -1.11 17.26
C ALA A 436 -0.29 -0.45 16.51
N LEU A 437 -0.51 0.85 16.69
CA LEU A 437 -1.49 1.63 15.92
C LEU A 437 -1.21 1.60 14.42
N HIS A 438 0.05 1.75 14.00
CA HIS A 438 0.43 1.66 12.59
C HIS A 438 0.11 0.28 12.01
N ARG A 439 0.43 -0.80 12.74
CA ARG A 439 0.09 -2.17 12.30
C ARG A 439 -1.43 -2.38 12.21
N ALA A 440 -2.20 -1.91 13.20
CA ALA A 440 -3.66 -1.98 13.19
C ALA A 440 -4.27 -1.21 12.00
N LEU A 441 -3.75 -0.03 11.70
CA LEU A 441 -4.14 0.76 10.53
C LEU A 441 -3.91 -0.02 9.23
N LEU A 442 -2.75 -0.64 9.07
CA LEU A 442 -2.39 -1.43 7.89
C LEU A 442 -3.17 -2.75 7.77
N ARG A 443 -3.51 -3.39 8.90
CA ARG A 443 -4.43 -4.53 8.94
C ARG A 443 -5.83 -4.16 8.48
N GLY A 444 -6.27 -2.91 8.61
CA GLY A 444 -7.56 -2.43 8.11
C GLY A 444 -8.80 -2.93 8.88
N ASN A 445 -8.61 -3.74 9.93
CA ASN A 445 -9.69 -4.30 10.73
C ASN A 445 -10.29 -3.32 11.73
N GLY A 446 -9.64 -2.20 12.04
CA GLY A 446 -10.02 -1.31 13.15
C GLY A 446 -8.98 -1.36 14.26
N PHE A 447 -9.32 -0.82 15.43
CA PHE A 447 -8.35 -0.54 16.49
C PHE A 447 -8.68 -1.22 17.82
N TYR A 448 -9.63 -2.17 17.84
CA TYR A 448 -10.09 -2.83 19.06
C TYR A 448 -8.96 -3.41 19.91
N ASP A 449 -8.13 -4.27 19.31
CA ASP A 449 -7.03 -4.93 20.05
C ASP A 449 -6.09 -3.88 20.68
N VAL A 450 -5.75 -2.83 19.94
CA VAL A 450 -4.78 -1.82 20.38
C VAL A 450 -5.36 -0.85 21.41
N LEU A 451 -6.65 -0.50 21.31
CA LEU A 451 -7.30 0.49 22.18
C LEU A 451 -7.92 -0.10 23.44
N VAL A 452 -8.34 -1.37 23.39
CA VAL A 452 -9.05 -2.06 24.48
C VAL A 452 -8.17 -3.12 25.12
N ARG A 453 -7.52 -3.98 24.34
CA ARG A 453 -6.74 -5.13 24.86
C ARG A 453 -5.29 -4.80 25.17
N GLY A 454 -4.77 -3.70 24.64
CA GLY A 454 -3.39 -3.25 24.87
C GLY A 454 -2.40 -3.77 23.82
N THR A 455 -1.11 -3.64 24.12
CA THR A 455 0.00 -3.89 23.17
C THR A 455 0.80 -5.15 23.47
N ASP A 456 0.35 -5.99 24.41
CA ASP A 456 1.15 -7.08 24.98
C ASP A 456 1.18 -8.37 24.15
N ASP A 457 0.81 -8.30 22.86
CA ASP A 457 0.98 -9.37 21.87
C ASP A 457 2.44 -9.51 21.39
N GLY A 458 3.39 -9.58 22.33
CA GLY A 458 4.69 -10.22 22.09
C GLY A 458 4.56 -11.73 22.34
N PRO A 459 5.25 -12.60 21.58
CA PRO A 459 5.31 -14.01 21.95
C PRO A 459 6.14 -14.12 23.24
N TYR A 460 5.73 -15.03 24.14
CA TYR A 460 6.39 -15.44 25.39
C TYR A 460 6.10 -14.57 26.63
N ASP A 461 5.02 -14.89 27.36
CA ASP A 461 5.15 -15.50 28.69
C ASP A 461 3.83 -16.17 29.10
N VAL A 462 3.85 -17.50 29.26
CA VAL A 462 2.68 -18.26 29.72
C VAL A 462 2.40 -17.96 31.20
N ASP A 463 3.40 -17.46 31.93
CA ASP A 463 3.27 -17.05 33.32
C ASP A 463 2.58 -15.67 33.47
N SER A 464 2.59 -14.82 32.44
CA SER A 464 1.86 -13.52 32.42
C SER A 464 0.36 -13.70 32.27
N LEU A 465 -0.08 -14.73 31.53
CA LEU A 465 -1.50 -15.04 31.37
C LEU A 465 -2.16 -15.39 32.71
N ALA A 466 -1.43 -16.03 33.63
CA ALA A 466 -1.92 -16.34 34.97
C ALA A 466 -2.01 -15.09 35.86
N SER A 467 -1.08 -14.15 35.74
CA SER A 467 -1.13 -12.87 36.47
C SER A 467 -2.20 -11.91 35.92
N ASP A 468 -2.45 -11.93 34.61
CA ASP A 468 -3.49 -11.10 33.98
C ASP A 468 -4.90 -11.56 34.37
N PHE A 469 -5.09 -12.86 34.62
CA PHE A 469 -6.34 -13.39 35.18
C PHE A 469 -6.59 -12.94 36.63
N GLN A 470 -5.55 -12.65 37.40
CA GLN A 470 -5.68 -12.13 38.77
C GLN A 470 -5.84 -10.60 38.82
N HIS A 471 -5.35 -9.88 37.81
CA HIS A 471 -5.52 -8.43 37.69
C HIS A 471 -6.78 -7.99 36.93
N ALA A 472 -7.34 -8.82 36.05
CA ALA A 472 -8.61 -8.55 35.37
C ALA A 472 -9.84 -8.46 36.32
N HIS A 473 -9.69 -8.88 37.58
CA HIS A 473 -10.75 -8.84 38.60
C HIS A 473 -10.54 -7.79 39.70
N LEU A 474 -9.54 -6.91 39.59
CA LEU A 474 -9.29 -5.87 40.59
C LEU A 474 -9.10 -4.50 39.93
N GLY A 475 -10.21 -3.85 39.61
CA GLY A 475 -10.47 -2.45 39.99
C GLY A 475 -9.57 -1.32 39.47
N ASP A 476 -8.64 -1.54 38.54
CA ASP A 476 -7.93 -0.43 37.90
C ASP A 476 -8.66 0.01 36.62
N ASN A 477 -9.28 1.19 36.70
CA ASN A 477 -9.93 1.92 35.61
C ASN A 477 -8.96 2.15 34.43
N TRP A 478 -8.80 1.16 33.55
CA TRP A 478 -8.22 1.40 32.24
C TRP A 478 -9.32 1.91 31.32
N ALA A 479 -9.58 3.21 31.36
CA ALA A 479 -10.44 3.84 30.36
C ALA A 479 -9.88 3.50 28.96
N PRO A 480 -10.71 3.04 28.01
CA PRO A 480 -10.27 2.70 26.67
C PRO A 480 -9.49 3.87 26.05
N ARG A 481 -8.38 3.56 25.39
CA ARG A 481 -7.61 4.61 24.72
C ARG A 481 -8.39 5.10 23.50
N SER A 482 -8.35 6.39 23.21
CA SER A 482 -8.86 6.94 21.97
C SER A 482 -7.75 7.04 20.90
N LEU A 483 -8.15 7.16 19.64
CA LEU A 483 -7.21 7.47 18.57
C LEU A 483 -6.58 8.85 18.81
N PRO A 484 -5.25 9.01 18.67
CA PRO A 484 -4.62 10.32 18.69
C PRO A 484 -5.25 11.25 17.66
N VAL A 485 -5.68 12.44 18.09
CA VAL A 485 -6.16 13.51 17.20
C VAL A 485 -5.05 14.53 17.03
N VAL A 486 -4.75 14.87 15.78
CA VAL A 486 -3.70 15.83 15.43
C VAL A 486 -4.33 17.08 14.84
N ASN A 487 -4.04 18.23 15.45
CA ASN A 487 -4.32 19.53 14.84
C ASN A 487 -3.24 19.85 13.81
N LEU A 488 -3.62 19.82 12.53
CA LEU A 488 -2.71 20.10 11.42
C LEU A 488 -2.57 21.61 11.15
N LEU A 489 -3.39 22.45 11.77
CA LEU A 489 -3.45 23.92 11.61
C LEU A 489 -3.37 24.63 12.98
N ASP A 490 -2.49 24.19 13.87
CA ASP A 490 -2.21 24.85 15.14
C ASP A 490 -1.37 26.13 14.91
N LEU A 491 -2.05 27.19 14.51
CA LEU A 491 -1.46 28.47 14.07
C LEU A 491 -2.03 29.63 14.87
N ASP A 492 -1.27 30.73 14.94
CA ASP A 492 -1.79 31.99 15.46
C ASP A 492 -2.92 32.54 14.58
N TYR A 493 -3.84 33.27 15.21
CA TYR A 493 -5.08 33.74 14.57
C TYR A 493 -4.83 34.53 13.28
N ASP A 494 -3.82 35.40 13.28
CA ASP A 494 -3.48 36.23 12.11
C ASP A 494 -2.98 35.39 10.94
N HIS A 495 -2.13 34.41 11.21
CA HIS A 495 -1.61 33.52 10.17
C HIS A 495 -2.69 32.58 9.64
N LEU A 496 -3.52 32.01 10.53
CA LEU A 496 -4.65 31.18 10.15
C LEU A 496 -5.63 31.96 9.26
N THR A 497 -5.98 33.18 9.66
CA THR A 497 -6.87 34.05 8.89
C THR A 497 -6.28 34.39 7.52
N ALA A 498 -4.98 34.69 7.46
CA ALA A 498 -4.30 34.95 6.19
C ALA A 498 -4.24 33.72 5.28
N LEU A 499 -4.08 32.53 5.84
CA LEU A 499 -4.06 31.24 5.14
C LEU A 499 -5.43 30.89 4.57
N LEU A 500 -6.49 31.00 5.37
CA LEU A 500 -7.87 30.68 4.97
C LEU A 500 -8.45 31.61 3.90
N GLN A 501 -7.82 32.76 3.62
CA GLN A 501 -8.23 33.64 2.52
C GLN A 501 -8.07 33.00 1.13
N ASP A 502 -7.23 31.97 0.97
CA ASP A 502 -7.13 31.21 -0.29
C ASP A 502 -8.15 30.05 -0.38
N ILE A 503 -8.98 29.87 0.65
CA ILE A 503 -10.14 28.97 0.66
C ILE A 503 -11.42 29.78 0.43
N LEU A 504 -12.37 29.19 -0.30
CA LEU A 504 -13.68 29.79 -0.55
C LEU A 504 -14.36 30.14 0.78
N PRO A 505 -15.00 31.32 0.91
CA PRO A 505 -15.60 31.75 2.17
C PRO A 505 -16.53 30.71 2.82
N GLU A 506 -17.38 30.07 2.02
CA GLU A 506 -18.29 29.00 2.45
C GLU A 506 -17.58 27.75 3.01
N ASP A 507 -16.32 27.53 2.62
CA ASP A 507 -15.57 26.31 2.93
C ASP A 507 -14.59 26.49 4.09
N ARG A 508 -14.37 27.72 4.57
CA ARG A 508 -13.32 28.02 5.56
C ARG A 508 -13.53 27.26 6.86
N GLN A 509 -14.76 27.27 7.38
CA GLN A 509 -15.07 26.61 8.65
C GLN A 509 -14.93 25.09 8.53
N ARG A 510 -15.55 24.49 7.51
CA ARG A 510 -15.46 23.04 7.29
C ARG A 510 -14.01 22.58 7.07
N PHE A 511 -13.22 23.35 6.31
CA PHE A 511 -11.81 23.06 6.06
C PHE A 511 -10.97 23.16 7.34
N TYR A 512 -11.18 24.21 8.14
CA TYR A 512 -10.49 24.37 9.42
C TYR A 512 -10.81 23.22 10.38
N ASN A 513 -12.09 22.96 10.62
CA ASN A 513 -12.55 21.86 11.49
C ASN A 513 -11.99 20.51 11.02
N TYR A 514 -12.01 20.28 9.70
CA TYR A 514 -11.40 19.09 9.11
C TYR A 514 -9.93 19.00 9.48
N MET A 515 -9.12 20.01 9.20
CA MET A 515 -7.69 19.92 9.46
C MET A 515 -7.31 19.96 10.95
N ALA A 516 -8.14 20.55 11.81
CA ALA A 516 -7.88 20.70 13.24
C ALA A 516 -8.11 19.42 14.06
N GLU A 517 -9.00 18.54 13.59
CA GLU A 517 -9.39 17.34 14.31
C GLU A 517 -9.16 16.09 13.44
N ARG A 518 -7.91 15.82 13.06
CA ARG A 518 -7.58 14.63 12.24
C ARG A 518 -7.16 13.43 13.09
N PRO A 519 -7.97 12.34 13.13
CA PRO A 519 -7.55 11.07 13.70
C PRO A 519 -6.28 10.58 13.00
N LEU A 520 -5.28 10.20 13.79
CA LEU A 520 -3.95 9.79 13.36
C LEU A 520 -3.18 10.83 12.52
N GLY A 521 -3.66 12.07 12.44
CA GLY A 521 -3.13 13.08 11.52
C GLY A 521 -3.33 12.75 10.04
N LEU A 522 -4.26 11.84 9.72
CA LEU A 522 -4.53 11.40 8.35
C LEU A 522 -5.76 12.13 7.79
N GLY A 523 -5.58 12.79 6.65
CA GLY A 523 -6.64 13.48 5.92
C GLY A 523 -6.65 13.08 4.45
N CYS A 524 -7.84 13.02 3.85
CA CYS A 524 -8.06 12.77 2.44
C CYS A 524 -8.93 13.88 1.86
N ILE A 525 -8.42 14.56 0.82
CA ILE A 525 -9.15 15.60 0.09
C ILE A 525 -9.41 15.09 -1.31
N SER A 526 -10.66 14.71 -1.59
CA SER A 526 -11.12 14.21 -2.88
C SER A 526 -12.11 15.17 -3.52
N ALA A 527 -11.96 15.43 -4.82
CA ALA A 527 -12.92 16.20 -5.61
C ALA A 527 -12.75 15.91 -7.12
N GLY A 528 -13.69 16.38 -7.95
CA GLY A 528 -13.62 16.26 -9.41
C GLY A 528 -12.51 17.14 -10.04
N PRO A 529 -12.18 16.95 -11.33
CA PRO A 529 -11.32 17.87 -12.09
C PRO A 529 -11.85 19.31 -12.04
N GLY A 530 -10.98 20.30 -11.85
CA GLY A 530 -11.36 21.72 -11.83
C GLY A 530 -11.86 22.27 -10.48
N PHE A 531 -12.18 21.43 -9.50
CA PHE A 531 -12.71 21.84 -8.17
C PHE A 531 -11.65 22.41 -7.20
N GLY A 532 -10.51 22.90 -7.71
CA GLY A 532 -9.52 23.57 -6.86
C GLY A 532 -8.74 22.69 -5.87
N LYS A 533 -8.79 21.35 -5.98
CA LYS A 533 -8.05 20.40 -5.10
C LYS A 533 -6.60 20.80 -4.85
N THR A 534 -5.87 21.13 -5.90
CA THR A 534 -4.45 21.50 -5.81
C THR A 534 -4.25 22.77 -4.99
N THR A 535 -5.21 23.72 -5.04
CA THR A 535 -5.18 24.90 -4.17
C THR A 535 -5.42 24.49 -2.72
N VAL A 536 -6.49 23.73 -2.44
CA VAL A 536 -6.84 23.30 -1.07
C VAL A 536 -5.70 22.50 -0.42
N ILE A 537 -5.14 21.52 -1.13
CA ILE A 537 -4.02 20.72 -0.60
C ILE A 537 -2.74 21.56 -0.44
N SER A 538 -2.54 22.60 -1.26
CA SER A 538 -1.42 23.54 -1.07
C SER A 538 -1.62 24.40 0.18
N VAL A 539 -2.83 24.91 0.42
CA VAL A 539 -3.16 25.65 1.65
C VAL A 539 -2.94 24.75 2.87
N ALA A 540 -3.46 23.52 2.84
CA ALA A 540 -3.23 22.52 3.88
C ALA A 540 -1.74 22.28 4.12
N THR A 541 -0.95 22.12 3.06
CA THR A 541 0.50 21.87 3.15
C THR A 541 1.27 23.04 3.76
N ILE A 542 0.91 24.29 3.42
CA ILE A 542 1.54 25.47 4.01
C ILE A 542 1.17 25.59 5.49
N GLY A 543 -0.08 25.33 5.86
CA GLY A 543 -0.51 25.29 7.25
C GLY A 543 0.20 24.19 8.05
N MET A 544 0.23 22.97 7.51
CA MET A 544 0.98 21.85 8.08
C MET A 544 2.47 22.16 8.20
N ASN A 545 3.07 22.90 7.28
CA ASN A 545 4.48 23.30 7.38
C ASN A 545 4.74 24.23 8.56
N ALA A 546 3.81 25.15 8.84
CA ALA A 546 3.92 26.04 9.98
C ALA A 546 3.65 25.32 11.31
N THR A 547 2.71 24.36 11.34
CA THR A 547 2.38 23.54 12.52
C THR A 547 3.43 22.47 12.83
N LEU A 548 3.79 21.65 11.84
CA LEU A 548 4.55 20.40 12.00
C LEU A 548 6.02 20.52 11.55
N GLY A 549 6.39 21.61 10.87
CA GLY A 549 7.72 21.81 10.32
C GLY A 549 7.89 21.23 8.91
N LYS A 550 8.95 20.46 8.65
CA LYS A 550 9.30 20.03 7.29
C LYS A 550 8.26 19.06 6.74
N ILE A 551 7.72 19.36 5.55
CA ILE A 551 6.74 18.51 4.87
C ILE A 551 7.35 17.91 3.61
N TYR A 552 7.18 16.60 3.42
CA TYR A 552 7.47 15.92 2.18
C TYR A 552 6.21 15.84 1.32
N ALA A 553 6.33 16.25 0.06
CA ALA A 553 5.28 16.19 -0.93
C ALA A 553 5.68 15.26 -2.07
N VAL A 554 4.76 14.40 -2.50
CA VAL A 554 4.95 13.47 -3.61
C VAL A 554 3.76 13.54 -4.57
N ALA A 555 4.00 13.35 -5.86
CA ALA A 555 2.97 13.35 -6.90
C ALA A 555 3.34 12.36 -8.02
N PRO A 556 2.38 11.88 -8.83
CA PRO A 556 2.59 10.75 -9.74
C PRO A 556 3.44 11.09 -10.98
N SER A 557 3.67 12.37 -11.27
CA SER A 557 4.46 12.79 -12.44
C SER A 557 5.24 14.07 -12.15
N HIS A 558 6.31 14.28 -12.92
CA HIS A 558 7.09 15.52 -12.86
C HIS A 558 6.21 16.75 -13.03
N VAL A 559 5.31 16.77 -14.03
CA VAL A 559 4.39 17.88 -14.29
C VAL A 559 3.47 18.16 -13.10
N ALA A 560 2.99 17.11 -12.42
CA ALA A 560 2.16 17.28 -11.22
C ALA A 560 2.96 17.87 -10.05
N VAL A 561 4.20 17.42 -9.85
CA VAL A 561 5.11 18.00 -8.85
C VAL A 561 5.39 19.47 -9.15
N ASP A 562 5.64 19.83 -10.42
CA ASP A 562 5.87 21.21 -10.84
C ASP A 562 4.70 22.12 -10.53
N THR A 563 3.52 21.71 -10.97
CA THR A 563 2.28 22.45 -10.75
C THR A 563 2.02 22.65 -9.26
N PHE A 564 2.32 21.63 -8.44
CA PHE A 564 2.14 21.72 -7.00
C PHE A 564 3.17 22.64 -6.34
N ALA A 565 4.45 22.54 -6.72
CA ALA A 565 5.52 23.38 -6.20
C ALA A 565 5.28 24.86 -6.50
N GLU A 566 4.86 25.18 -7.73
CA GLU A 566 4.49 26.55 -8.13
C GLU A 566 3.31 27.06 -7.29
N ARG A 567 2.29 26.22 -7.08
CA ARG A 567 1.10 26.56 -6.28
C ARG A 567 1.47 26.85 -4.82
N LEU A 568 2.33 26.04 -4.22
CA LEU A 568 2.85 26.22 -2.87
C LEU A 568 3.61 27.55 -2.74
N ALA A 569 4.54 27.83 -3.67
CA ALA A 569 5.32 29.06 -3.66
C ALA A 569 4.42 30.31 -3.75
N ARG A 570 3.41 30.28 -4.62
CA ARG A 570 2.46 31.37 -4.80
C ARG A 570 1.60 31.61 -3.56
N ILE A 571 1.01 30.55 -2.99
CA ILE A 571 0.19 30.67 -1.77
C ILE A 571 1.05 31.15 -0.60
N SER A 572 2.25 30.59 -0.43
CA SER A 572 3.16 31.04 0.61
C SER A 572 3.52 32.53 0.48
N GLN A 573 3.74 33.01 -0.75
CA GLN A 573 3.95 34.43 -1.01
C GLN A 573 2.73 35.28 -0.64
N ASN A 574 1.52 34.84 -0.97
CA ASN A 574 0.28 35.55 -0.64
C ASN A 574 0.06 35.62 0.87
N VAL A 575 0.20 34.50 1.59
CA VAL A 575 0.07 34.43 3.04
C VAL A 575 1.10 35.34 3.71
N ALA A 576 2.38 35.24 3.33
CA ALA A 576 3.41 36.11 3.87
C ALA A 576 3.16 37.60 3.56
N ALA A 577 2.60 37.94 2.39
CA ALA A 577 2.23 39.32 2.07
C ALA A 577 1.07 39.83 2.95
N ARG A 578 0.05 38.99 3.19
CA ARG A 578 -1.09 39.31 4.07
C ARG A 578 -0.65 39.52 5.51
N CYS A 579 0.14 38.59 6.08
CA CYS A 579 0.62 38.68 7.46
C CYS A 579 1.59 39.86 7.71
N ASN A 580 2.20 40.40 6.65
CA ASN A 580 3.18 41.47 6.74
C ASN A 580 2.65 42.83 6.27
N ARG A 581 1.35 42.96 5.98
CA ARG A 581 0.77 44.19 5.40
C ARG A 581 1.10 45.44 6.22
N ASP A 582 1.01 45.31 7.55
CA ASP A 582 1.19 46.42 8.48
C ASP A 582 2.58 46.41 9.15
N LYS A 583 3.51 45.59 8.64
CA LYS A 583 4.85 45.44 9.20
C LYS A 583 5.88 46.17 8.35
N GLU A 584 6.77 46.93 8.98
CA GLU A 584 7.85 47.64 8.30
C GLU A 584 8.93 46.70 7.73
N ARG A 585 9.73 47.21 6.78
CA ARG A 585 10.80 46.46 6.13
C ARG A 585 12.01 46.35 7.09
N GLY A 586 12.11 45.25 7.82
CA GLY A 586 13.19 45.01 8.80
C GLY A 586 12.68 44.47 10.14
N ASP A 587 11.36 44.49 10.36
CA ASP A 587 10.74 43.91 11.54
C ASP A 587 11.06 42.40 11.64
N ARG A 588 11.54 41.97 12.81
CA ARG A 588 11.89 40.57 13.11
C ARG A 588 10.66 39.67 13.19
N SER A 589 9.48 40.24 13.46
CA SER A 589 8.20 39.52 13.53
C SER A 589 7.61 39.19 12.15
N ARG A 590 8.26 39.59 11.06
CA ARG A 590 7.76 39.36 9.71
C ARG A 590 7.71 37.87 9.38
N THR A 591 6.57 37.43 8.87
CA THR A 591 6.38 36.08 8.34
C THR A 591 7.23 35.90 7.09
N ARG A 592 8.01 34.82 7.05
CA ARG A 592 8.83 34.48 5.88
C ARG A 592 8.07 33.55 4.94
N ARG A 593 8.43 33.60 3.66
CA ARG A 593 7.95 32.62 2.68
C ARG A 593 8.58 31.27 2.95
N VAL A 594 7.85 30.21 2.68
CA VAL A 594 8.31 28.83 2.76
C VAL A 594 9.23 28.54 1.58
N LEU A 595 10.37 27.91 1.86
CA LEU A 595 11.25 27.41 0.83
C LEU A 595 10.69 26.10 0.27
N VAL A 596 10.35 26.10 -1.01
CA VAL A 596 9.90 24.91 -1.73
C VAL A 596 11.10 24.32 -2.47
N VAL A 597 11.50 23.10 -2.12
CA VAL A 597 12.59 22.37 -2.78
C VAL A 597 12.00 21.18 -3.51
N ARG A 598 12.28 21.07 -4.81
CA ARG A 598 11.98 19.89 -5.61
C ARG A 598 13.27 19.10 -5.80
N GLY A 599 13.27 17.83 -5.42
CA GLY A 599 14.37 16.91 -5.70
C GLY A 599 14.00 15.93 -6.82
N TYR A 600 14.96 15.65 -7.69
CA TYR A 600 14.93 14.55 -8.66
C TYR A 600 15.60 13.29 -8.07
N LYS A 601 15.75 12.24 -8.89
CA LYS A 601 16.48 11.05 -8.45
C LYS A 601 17.90 11.47 -8.06
N PHE A 602 18.41 10.88 -6.99
CA PHE A 602 19.73 11.23 -6.46
C PHE A 602 20.85 11.16 -7.52
N GLY A 603 20.80 10.17 -8.42
CA GLY A 603 21.75 10.07 -9.53
C GLY A 603 21.70 11.29 -10.45
N ASP A 604 20.49 11.70 -10.85
CA ASP A 604 20.29 12.85 -11.73
C ASP A 604 20.76 14.16 -11.06
N GLU A 605 20.48 14.31 -9.76
CA GLU A 605 20.93 15.47 -8.95
C GLU A 605 22.45 15.50 -8.77
N TYR A 606 23.05 14.34 -8.51
CA TYR A 606 24.50 14.21 -8.39
C TYR A 606 25.19 14.51 -9.72
N ASP A 607 24.69 13.97 -10.82
CA ASP A 607 25.22 14.20 -12.17
C ASP A 607 25.07 15.68 -12.57
N ALA A 608 23.94 16.30 -12.24
CA ALA A 608 23.72 17.73 -12.44
C ALA A 608 24.69 18.58 -11.62
N PHE A 609 24.88 18.23 -10.35
CA PHE A 609 25.82 18.90 -9.46
C PHE A 609 27.26 18.82 -9.96
N VAL A 610 27.74 17.62 -10.30
CA VAL A 610 29.08 17.42 -10.89
C VAL A 610 29.22 18.17 -12.21
N SER A 611 28.17 18.17 -13.04
CA SER A 611 28.15 18.92 -14.30
C SER A 611 28.24 20.43 -14.08
N LEU A 612 27.56 20.98 -13.07
CA LEU A 612 27.68 22.39 -12.70
C LEU A 612 29.07 22.74 -12.13
N LEU A 613 29.70 21.83 -11.38
CA LEU A 613 31.08 22.04 -10.92
C LEU A 613 32.07 22.09 -12.10
N ARG A 614 31.86 21.25 -13.12
CA ARG A 614 32.68 21.24 -14.35
C ARG A 614 32.38 22.44 -15.25
N ASN A 615 31.11 22.84 -15.35
CA ASN A 615 30.67 23.99 -16.14
C ASN A 615 29.54 24.77 -15.44
N PRO A 616 29.87 25.80 -14.64
CA PRO A 616 28.87 26.57 -13.88
C PRO A 616 27.82 27.30 -14.73
N ARG A 617 28.09 27.51 -16.03
CA ARG A 617 27.15 28.18 -16.95
C ARG A 617 26.08 27.27 -17.52
N SER A 618 26.15 25.96 -17.25
CA SER A 618 25.19 24.99 -17.77
C SER A 618 23.77 25.23 -17.24
N GLY A 619 23.58 25.79 -16.03
CA GLY A 619 22.26 26.11 -15.49
C GLY A 619 21.30 24.91 -15.58
N ASP A 620 20.10 25.14 -16.15
CA ASP A 620 19.06 24.11 -16.33
C ASP A 620 19.49 22.95 -17.25
N THR A 621 20.55 23.11 -18.05
CA THR A 621 21.09 22.05 -18.92
C THR A 621 22.09 21.13 -18.21
N ALA A 622 22.38 21.39 -16.93
CA ALA A 622 23.29 20.57 -16.15
C ALA A 622 22.72 19.19 -15.82
N ALA A 623 21.42 19.09 -15.59
CA ALA A 623 20.71 17.81 -15.53
C ALA A 623 20.59 17.27 -16.95
N SER A 624 21.42 16.28 -17.31
CA SER A 624 21.47 15.80 -18.67
C SER A 624 20.27 14.89 -18.98
N ASN A 625 19.32 15.36 -19.79
CA ASN A 625 18.19 14.55 -20.24
C ASN A 625 18.58 13.38 -21.18
N ARG A 626 19.88 13.11 -21.42
CA ARG A 626 20.44 12.14 -22.39
C ARG A 626 21.98 12.16 -22.43
N ARG A 627 22.67 12.05 -21.28
CA ARG A 627 24.12 11.75 -21.29
C ARG A 627 24.39 10.52 -20.44
N TRP A 628 25.47 9.83 -20.79
CA TRP A 628 26.06 8.77 -19.98
C TRP A 628 26.22 9.21 -18.52
N LYS A 629 26.03 8.29 -17.59
CA LYS A 629 26.17 8.53 -16.14
C LYS A 629 27.49 9.22 -15.81
N ALA A 630 27.52 10.14 -14.84
CA ALA A 630 28.75 10.92 -14.57
C ALA A 630 29.93 10.04 -14.11
N ASP A 631 29.67 8.92 -13.44
CA ASP A 631 30.68 7.93 -13.02
C ASP A 631 31.26 7.10 -14.18
N SER A 632 30.71 7.26 -15.40
CA SER A 632 31.26 6.72 -16.65
C SER A 632 32.29 7.65 -17.30
N ASN A 633 32.76 8.72 -16.62
CA ASN A 633 33.69 9.75 -17.13
C ASN A 633 34.83 10.12 -16.16
#